data_AF-A0A3P1VAB7-F1
#
_entry.id   AF-A0A3P1VAB7-F1
#
_cell.length_a   1.000
_cell.length_b   1.000
_cell.length_c   1.000
_cell.angle_alpha   90.00
_cell.angle_beta   90.00
_cell.angle_gamma   90.00
#
_symmetry.space_group_name_H-M   'P 1'
#
loop_
_entity.id
_entity.type
_entity.pdbx_description
1 polymer ?
#
loop_
_entity_poly.entity_id
_entity_poly.type
_entity_poly.pdbx_seq_one_letter_code
_entity_poly.pdbx_strand_id
1 'polypeptide(L)'
;MTGLLEHRTFGFGARSCHLGGHWRHVSDRSGRPYLTKAMSELRAGSITDDEWQMLLAEMDALLKDAEAGRLNFDTTYTKGVVCKAASASDVFEARLDLTVTLDGERRLLRLYFSEPDDEEDLLLSLSFRHKRSGRLGLAEQDGHIAEAQERFDSWVRARE
;
A
#
# COMPACT_ATOMS: atom_id res chain seq x y z
N MET A 1 -7.87 24.16 36.22
CA MET A 1 -6.94 24.01 35.09
C MET A 1 -6.46 22.57 35.08
N THR A 2 -7.05 21.77 34.22
CA THR A 2 -6.57 20.42 33.89
C THR A 2 -7.04 20.20 32.47
N GLY A 3 -6.16 20.50 31.52
CA GLY A 3 -6.40 20.20 30.11
C GLY A 3 -6.50 18.69 30.00
N LEU A 4 -7.70 18.19 29.74
CA LEU A 4 -7.88 16.87 29.19
C LEU A 4 -7.10 16.87 27.88
N LEU A 5 -5.97 16.16 27.88
CA LEU A 5 -5.35 15.63 26.68
C LEU A 5 -6.47 14.91 25.93
N GLU A 6 -7.03 15.58 24.92
CA GLU A 6 -7.76 14.91 23.86
C GLU A 6 -6.74 13.97 23.22
N HIS A 7 -6.68 12.73 23.72
CA HIS A 7 -6.27 11.62 22.91
C HIS A 7 -7.15 11.70 21.67
N ARG A 8 -6.63 12.31 20.60
CA ARG A 8 -7.19 12.16 19.27
C ARG A 8 -7.17 10.66 19.02
N THR A 9 -8.31 10.02 19.19
CA THR A 9 -8.58 8.72 18.60
C THR A 9 -8.48 8.95 17.10
N PHE A 10 -7.29 8.75 16.55
CA PHE A 10 -7.02 8.68 15.12
C PHE A 10 -8.03 7.70 14.53
N GLY A 11 -8.95 8.25 13.74
CA GLY A 11 -10.19 7.56 13.37
C GLY A 11 -9.89 6.45 12.37
N PHE A 12 -10.10 5.21 12.80
CA PHE A 12 -9.95 3.96 12.05
C PHE A 12 -10.56 4.01 10.62
N GLY A 13 -9.81 4.47 9.62
CA GLY A 13 -10.19 4.42 8.20
C GLY A 13 -10.91 5.67 7.65
N ALA A 14 -10.61 6.86 8.17
CA ALA A 14 -11.02 8.09 7.50
C ALA A 14 -10.21 8.26 6.21
N ARG A 15 -10.89 8.19 5.05
CA ARG A 15 -10.33 8.54 3.75
C ARG A 15 -10.01 10.04 3.74
N SER A 16 -8.83 10.46 4.20
CA SER A 16 -8.44 11.88 4.10
C SER A 16 -8.31 12.30 2.63
N CYS A 17 -7.99 11.38 1.72
CA CYS A 17 -7.77 11.65 0.29
C CYS A 17 -8.93 11.23 -0.62
N HIS A 18 -10.18 11.30 -0.15
CA HIS A 18 -11.35 10.92 -0.98
C HIS A 18 -11.62 11.84 -2.17
N LEU A 19 -11.06 13.05 -2.17
CA LEU A 19 -11.10 13.99 -3.30
C LEU A 19 -9.81 13.98 -4.13
N GLY A 20 -8.88 13.10 -3.80
CA GLY A 20 -7.54 13.07 -4.37
C GLY A 20 -6.46 13.49 -3.40
N GLY A 21 -5.22 13.48 -3.87
CA GLY A 21 -4.07 13.85 -3.08
C GLY A 21 -2.75 13.63 -3.79
N HIS A 22 -1.66 13.61 -3.04
CA HIS A 22 -0.30 13.50 -3.55
C HIS A 22 0.47 12.38 -2.89
N TRP A 23 1.29 11.66 -3.66
CA TRP A 23 2.08 10.56 -3.15
C TRP A 23 3.33 11.03 -2.41
N ARG A 24 3.57 10.42 -1.24
CA ARG A 24 4.90 10.33 -0.62
C ARG A 24 5.25 8.87 -0.44
N HIS A 25 6.52 8.53 -0.60
CA HIS A 25 6.98 7.15 -0.48
C HIS A 25 7.86 7.01 0.75
N VAL A 26 7.52 6.07 1.64
CA VAL A 26 8.40 5.73 2.76
C VAL A 26 9.67 5.09 2.22
N SER A 27 10.80 5.53 2.77
CA SER A 27 12.14 5.06 2.40
C SER A 27 12.74 4.16 3.47
N ASP A 28 13.62 3.26 3.05
CA ASP A 28 14.48 2.53 3.96
C ASP A 28 15.57 3.42 4.57
N ARG A 29 16.41 2.84 5.45
CA ARG A 29 17.49 3.57 6.13
C ARG A 29 18.53 4.20 5.19
N SER A 30 18.61 3.74 3.93
CA SER A 30 19.50 4.31 2.91
C SER A 30 18.85 5.48 2.15
N GLY A 31 17.60 5.83 2.46
CA GLY A 31 16.83 6.84 1.76
C GLY A 31 16.14 6.32 0.49
N ARG A 32 16.26 5.03 0.17
CA ARG A 32 15.61 4.45 -1.01
C ARG A 32 14.14 4.13 -0.73
N PRO A 33 13.19 4.61 -1.54
CA PRO A 33 11.78 4.26 -1.40
C PRO A 33 11.53 2.76 -1.48
N TYR A 34 10.71 2.23 -0.57
CA TYR A 34 10.36 0.80 -0.54
C TYR A 34 9.63 0.37 -1.83
N LEU A 35 8.79 1.25 -2.41
CA LEU A 35 8.14 1.01 -3.69
C LEU A 35 9.17 0.78 -4.82
N THR A 36 10.10 1.72 -5.00
CA THR A 36 11.13 1.63 -6.04
C THR A 36 12.03 0.42 -5.84
N LYS A 37 12.38 0.10 -4.59
CA LYS A 37 13.15 -1.09 -4.25
C LYS A 37 12.42 -2.37 -4.69
N ALA A 38 11.17 -2.55 -4.29
CA ALA A 38 10.38 -3.73 -4.64
C ALA A 38 10.16 -3.86 -6.16
N MET A 39 9.88 -2.75 -6.86
CA MET A 39 9.78 -2.74 -8.32
C MET A 39 11.10 -3.17 -8.99
N SER A 40 12.25 -2.74 -8.46
CA SER A 40 13.56 -3.12 -8.97
C SER A 40 13.88 -4.59 -8.72
N GLU A 41 13.54 -5.11 -7.54
CA GLU A 41 13.69 -6.52 -7.18
C GLU A 41 12.84 -7.41 -8.09
N LEU A 42 11.59 -7.01 -8.35
CA LEU A 42 10.73 -7.69 -9.32
C LEU A 42 11.32 -7.68 -10.73
N ARG A 43 11.83 -6.53 -11.19
CA ARG A 43 12.46 -6.42 -12.51
C ARG A 43 13.72 -7.25 -12.65
N ALA A 44 14.50 -7.40 -11.57
CA ALA A 44 15.66 -8.27 -11.55
C ALA A 44 15.29 -9.77 -11.51
N GLY A 45 14.02 -10.10 -11.21
CA GLY A 45 13.50 -11.45 -11.22
C GLY A 45 13.18 -11.98 -12.62
N SER A 46 12.61 -13.18 -12.66
CA SER A 46 12.28 -13.89 -13.91
C SER A 46 10.99 -13.39 -14.60
N ILE A 47 10.62 -12.13 -14.41
CA ILE A 47 9.45 -11.55 -15.09
C ILE A 47 9.77 -11.27 -16.55
N THR A 48 8.81 -11.50 -17.43
CA THR A 48 8.95 -11.17 -18.85
C THR A 48 8.91 -9.66 -19.10
N ASP A 49 9.40 -9.20 -20.25
CA ASP A 49 9.31 -7.79 -20.64
C ASP A 49 7.86 -7.34 -20.79
N ASP A 50 6.99 -8.19 -21.35
CA ASP A 50 5.57 -7.89 -21.50
C ASP A 50 4.86 -7.74 -20.15
N GLU A 51 5.09 -8.68 -19.22
CA GLU A 51 4.56 -8.59 -17.85
C GLU A 51 5.07 -7.32 -17.14
N TRP A 52 6.33 -6.95 -17.37
CA TRP A 52 6.89 -5.73 -16.81
C TRP A 52 6.23 -4.46 -17.36
N GLN A 53 6.00 -4.37 -18.67
CA GLN A 53 5.30 -3.22 -19.27
C GLN A 53 3.86 -3.12 -18.79
N MET A 54 3.16 -4.25 -18.69
CA MET A 54 1.80 -4.28 -18.14
C MET A 54 1.77 -3.83 -16.68
N LEU A 55 2.75 -4.27 -15.88
CA LEU A 55 2.87 -3.85 -14.48
C LEU A 55 3.10 -2.34 -14.36
N LEU A 56 3.99 -1.77 -15.17
CA LEU A 56 4.22 -0.32 -15.16
C LEU A 56 2.96 0.46 -15.51
N ALA A 57 2.22 0.02 -16.54
CA ALA A 57 0.98 0.66 -16.94
C ALA A 57 -0.10 0.60 -15.86
N GLU A 58 -0.27 -0.56 -15.21
CA GLU A 58 -1.27 -0.73 -14.17
C GLU A 58 -0.93 0.02 -12.88
N MET A 59 0.35 0.04 -12.49
CA MET A 59 0.81 0.84 -11.36
C MET A 59 0.60 2.34 -11.63
N ASP A 60 0.95 2.82 -12.83
CA ASP A 60 0.74 4.23 -13.22
C ASP A 60 -0.76 4.60 -13.18
N ALA A 61 -1.63 3.74 -13.71
CA ALA A 61 -3.08 3.95 -13.64
C ALA A 61 -3.58 4.01 -12.19
N LEU A 62 -3.16 3.05 -11.34
CA LEU A 62 -3.54 2.99 -9.93
C LEU A 62 -3.12 4.27 -9.18
N LEU A 63 -1.87 4.70 -9.35
CA LEU A 63 -1.35 5.90 -8.68
C LEU A 63 -2.11 7.15 -9.11
N LYS A 64 -2.37 7.32 -10.41
CA LYS A 64 -3.14 8.46 -10.96
C LYS A 64 -4.60 8.46 -10.55
N ASP A 65 -5.20 7.29 -10.41
CA ASP A 65 -6.57 7.17 -9.90
C ASP A 65 -6.63 7.51 -8.42
N ALA A 66 -5.62 7.16 -7.64
CA ALA A 66 -5.49 7.56 -6.24
C ALA A 66 -5.36 9.08 -6.09
N GLU A 67 -4.44 9.69 -6.82
CA GLU A 67 -4.19 11.14 -6.80
C GLU A 67 -5.43 11.95 -7.17
N ALA A 68 -6.32 11.39 -7.99
CA ALA A 68 -7.56 12.03 -8.39
C ALA A 68 -8.79 11.60 -7.57
N GLY A 69 -8.60 10.83 -6.49
CA GLY A 69 -9.68 10.38 -5.61
C GLY A 69 -10.62 9.35 -6.24
N ARG A 70 -10.23 8.76 -7.38
CA ARG A 70 -11.07 7.84 -8.17
C ARG A 70 -11.02 6.38 -7.70
N LEU A 71 -10.18 6.06 -6.73
CA LEU A 71 -10.12 4.69 -6.21
C LEU A 71 -11.45 4.30 -5.58
N ASN A 72 -12.02 3.18 -6.06
CA ASN A 72 -13.23 2.56 -5.51
C ASN A 72 -12.84 1.63 -4.36
N PHE A 73 -13.30 1.96 -3.15
CA PHE A 73 -13.00 1.20 -1.94
C PHE A 73 -14.16 0.26 -1.67
N ASP A 74 -13.85 -1.03 -1.62
CA ASP A 74 -14.84 -2.05 -1.33
C ASP A 74 -14.71 -2.48 0.12
N THR A 75 -15.76 -2.21 0.89
CA THR A 75 -15.89 -2.65 2.28
C THR A 75 -16.25 -4.14 2.40
N THR A 76 -16.54 -4.82 1.28
CA THR A 76 -16.98 -6.23 1.25
C THR A 76 -15.84 -7.25 1.07
N TYR A 77 -14.58 -6.81 1.03
CA TYR A 77 -13.35 -7.64 0.93
C TYR A 77 -13.20 -8.48 -0.35
N THR A 78 -14.17 -8.48 -1.28
CA THR A 78 -14.24 -9.44 -2.39
C THR A 78 -14.02 -8.84 -3.79
N LYS A 79 -14.20 -7.53 -3.99
CA LYS A 79 -14.20 -6.90 -5.33
C LYS A 79 -13.54 -5.52 -5.43
N GLY A 80 -13.05 -4.92 -4.34
CA GLY A 80 -12.42 -3.60 -4.40
C GLY A 80 -10.99 -3.60 -4.88
N VAL A 81 -10.66 -2.57 -5.66
CA VAL A 81 -9.28 -2.16 -5.93
C VAL A 81 -8.59 -1.80 -4.62
N VAL A 82 -9.30 -1.25 -3.63
CA VAL A 82 -8.75 -1.02 -2.28
C VAL A 82 -9.61 -1.64 -1.18
N CYS A 83 -8.98 -2.33 -0.24
CA CYS A 83 -9.59 -2.86 0.97
C CYS A 83 -8.80 -2.38 2.20
N LYS A 84 -9.49 -2.16 3.33
CA LYS A 84 -8.80 -2.01 4.62
C LYS A 84 -8.11 -3.33 4.98
N ALA A 85 -6.84 -3.29 5.36
CA ALA A 85 -6.17 -4.48 5.84
C ALA A 85 -6.85 -4.94 7.15
N ALA A 86 -7.36 -6.18 7.18
CA ALA A 86 -8.19 -6.64 8.29
C ALA A 86 -7.49 -6.60 9.66
N SER A 87 -6.16 -6.67 9.68
CA SER A 87 -5.30 -6.70 10.86
C SER A 87 -4.58 -5.37 11.16
N ALA A 88 -4.82 -4.30 10.40
CA ALA A 88 -4.15 -3.01 10.57
C ALA A 88 -5.15 -1.85 10.50
N SER A 89 -5.05 -0.92 11.45
CA SER A 89 -5.96 0.23 11.56
C SER A 89 -5.73 1.28 10.48
N ASP A 90 -4.48 1.42 10.04
CA ASP A 90 -3.99 2.57 9.26
C ASP A 90 -3.46 2.16 7.88
N VAL A 91 -3.51 0.87 7.56
CA VAL A 91 -3.01 0.34 6.28
C VAL A 91 -4.16 -0.02 5.36
N PHE A 92 -4.15 0.57 4.19
CA PHE A 92 -4.95 0.18 3.03
C PHE A 92 -4.16 -0.75 2.12
N GLU A 93 -4.85 -1.71 1.52
CA GLU A 93 -4.33 -2.60 0.50
C GLU A 93 -4.98 -2.25 -0.83
N ALA A 94 -4.20 -1.72 -1.77
CA ALA A 94 -4.56 -1.63 -3.17
C ALA A 94 -4.13 -2.92 -3.91
N ARG A 95 -5.08 -3.51 -4.64
CA ARG A 95 -4.96 -4.74 -5.40
C ARG A 95 -4.78 -4.40 -6.86
N LEU A 96 -3.70 -4.93 -7.44
CA LEU A 96 -3.56 -4.97 -8.89
C LEU A 96 -4.31 -6.22 -9.41
N ASP A 97 -5.02 -6.04 -10.52
CA ASP A 97 -5.66 -7.07 -11.32
C ASP A 97 -4.62 -7.92 -12.06
N LEU A 98 -3.51 -7.29 -12.49
CA LEU A 98 -2.38 -8.00 -13.06
C LEU A 98 -1.76 -8.96 -12.04
N THR A 99 -1.33 -10.07 -12.59
CA THR A 99 -0.47 -11.04 -11.93
C THR A 99 0.76 -11.26 -12.78
N VAL A 100 1.89 -11.52 -12.13
CA VAL A 100 3.16 -11.81 -12.80
C VAL A 100 3.61 -13.22 -12.49
N THR A 101 4.41 -13.81 -13.37
CA THR A 101 5.01 -15.12 -13.19
C THR A 101 6.41 -14.96 -12.59
N LEU A 102 6.63 -15.51 -11.39
CA LEU A 102 7.93 -15.54 -10.72
C LEU A 102 8.24 -16.97 -10.31
N ASP A 103 9.40 -17.46 -10.72
CA ASP A 103 9.86 -18.82 -10.44
C ASP A 103 8.86 -19.90 -10.88
N GLY A 104 8.18 -19.67 -12.01
CA GLY A 104 7.15 -20.58 -12.55
C GLY A 104 5.79 -20.51 -11.83
N GLU A 105 5.63 -19.63 -10.84
CA GLU A 105 4.38 -19.45 -10.10
C GLU A 105 3.74 -18.09 -10.38
N ARG A 106 2.42 -18.08 -10.57
CA ARG A 106 1.62 -16.86 -10.68
C ARG A 106 1.52 -16.15 -9.33
N ARG A 107 1.91 -14.88 -9.28
CA ARG A 107 1.90 -14.03 -8.08
C ARG A 107 0.88 -12.90 -8.21
N LEU A 108 0.14 -12.65 -7.13
CA LEU A 108 -0.78 -11.52 -6.98
C LEU A 108 -0.01 -10.31 -6.45
N LEU A 109 -0.29 -9.12 -6.96
CA LEU A 109 0.44 -7.90 -6.64
C LEU A 109 -0.37 -6.93 -5.75
N ARG A 110 0.27 -6.34 -4.75
CA ARG A 110 -0.36 -5.48 -3.73
C ARG A 110 0.47 -4.25 -3.43
N LEU A 111 -0.16 -3.08 -3.45
CA LEU A 111 0.38 -1.84 -2.91
C LEU A 111 -0.26 -1.60 -1.54
N TYR A 112 0.56 -1.46 -0.50
CA TYR A 112 0.14 -1.07 0.83
C TYR A 112 0.43 0.41 1.05
N PHE A 113 -0.57 1.16 1.49
CA PHE A 113 -0.47 2.60 1.70
C PHE A 113 -1.34 3.06 2.87
N SER A 114 -1.13 4.29 3.33
CA SER A 114 -1.94 4.97 4.35
C SER A 114 -2.41 6.32 3.84
N GLU A 115 -3.49 6.84 4.42
CA GLU A 115 -3.98 8.21 4.27
C GLU A 115 -3.95 8.86 5.67
N PRO A 116 -2.81 9.42 6.13
CA PRO A 116 -2.72 10.06 7.44
C PRO A 116 -3.73 11.21 7.54
N ASP A 117 -4.40 11.38 8.67
CA ASP A 117 -5.42 12.43 8.88
C ASP A 117 -4.81 13.76 9.33
N ASP A 118 -3.52 13.75 9.67
CA ASP A 118 -2.75 14.89 10.16
C ASP A 118 -1.91 15.59 9.07
N GLU A 119 -1.82 14.99 7.87
CA GLU A 119 -1.32 15.65 6.66
C GLU A 119 -2.45 15.71 5.61
N GLU A 120 -2.78 16.92 5.18
CA GLU A 120 -3.81 17.16 4.17
C GLU A 120 -3.42 16.49 2.84
N ASP A 121 -4.35 15.74 2.26
CA ASP A 121 -4.25 15.13 0.93
C ASP A 121 -3.03 14.20 0.74
N LEU A 122 -2.51 13.58 1.80
CA LEU A 122 -1.34 12.70 1.72
C LEU A 122 -1.70 11.23 1.43
N LEU A 123 -1.19 10.71 0.32
CA LEU A 123 -1.13 9.27 0.02
C LEU A 123 0.26 8.73 0.36
N LEU A 124 0.39 8.00 1.47
CA LEU A 124 1.68 7.50 1.94
C LEU A 124 1.90 6.05 1.50
N SER A 125 2.74 5.83 0.50
CA SER A 125 3.14 4.49 0.03
C SER A 125 4.07 3.82 1.04
N LEU A 126 3.65 2.68 1.59
CA LEU A 126 4.36 1.93 2.63
C LEU A 126 5.14 0.74 2.06
N SER A 127 4.55 0.00 1.12
CA SER A 127 5.19 -1.17 0.50
C SER A 127 4.53 -1.58 -0.80
N PHE A 128 5.32 -2.12 -1.73
CA PHE A 128 4.81 -2.93 -2.83
C PHE A 128 5.27 -4.37 -2.67
N ARG A 129 4.34 -5.32 -2.78
CA ARG A 129 4.57 -6.74 -2.48
C ARG A 129 3.85 -7.63 -3.47
N HIS A 130 4.31 -8.87 -3.53
CA HIS A 130 3.65 -9.93 -4.26
C HIS A 130 3.42 -11.13 -3.36
N LYS A 131 2.38 -11.92 -3.62
CA LYS A 131 2.05 -13.13 -2.85
C LYS A 131 1.59 -14.26 -3.75
N ARG A 132 1.66 -15.48 -3.25
CA ARG A 132 1.04 -16.66 -3.86
C ARG A 132 -0.49 -16.55 -3.80
N SER A 133 -1.13 -17.40 -4.58
CA SER A 133 -2.56 -17.66 -4.44
C SER A 133 -2.83 -18.68 -3.33
N GLY A 134 -4.07 -18.72 -2.84
CA GLY A 134 -4.50 -19.71 -1.84
C GLY A 134 -3.94 -19.47 -0.44
N ARG A 135 -3.90 -20.54 0.37
CA ARG A 135 -3.61 -20.47 1.82
C ARG A 135 -2.22 -19.93 2.14
N LEU A 136 -1.20 -20.34 1.38
CA LEU A 136 0.16 -19.82 1.56
C LEU A 136 0.22 -18.31 1.35
N GLY A 137 -0.50 -17.82 0.34
CA GLY A 137 -0.63 -16.39 0.07
C GLY A 137 -1.34 -15.61 1.17
N LEU A 138 -2.15 -16.23 2.02
CA LEU A 138 -2.77 -15.54 3.16
C LEU A 138 -1.73 -15.24 4.24
N ALA A 139 -0.90 -16.22 4.59
CA ALA A 139 0.19 -16.00 5.55
C ALA A 139 1.22 -14.98 5.05
N GLU A 140 1.56 -15.01 3.76
CA GLU A 140 2.41 -13.99 3.13
C GLU A 140 1.76 -12.60 3.24
N GLN A 141 0.45 -12.49 2.98
CA GLN A 141 -0.28 -11.24 3.10
C GLN A 141 -0.28 -10.68 4.53
N ASP A 142 -0.49 -11.52 5.54
CA ASP A 142 -0.48 -11.09 6.93
C ASP A 142 0.88 -10.48 7.32
N GLY A 143 1.98 -11.10 6.88
CA GLY A 143 3.33 -10.57 7.08
C GLY A 143 3.55 -9.24 6.37
N HIS A 144 3.04 -9.08 5.14
CA HIS A 144 3.14 -7.82 4.40
C HIS A 144 2.38 -6.68 5.09
N ILE A 145 1.20 -6.97 5.63
CA ILE A 145 0.39 -5.98 6.37
C ILE A 145 1.11 -5.55 7.64
N ALA A 146 1.64 -6.51 8.41
CA ALA A 146 2.39 -6.21 9.64
C ALA A 146 3.60 -5.30 9.35
N GLU A 147 4.38 -5.62 8.32
CA GLU A 147 5.54 -4.81 7.94
C GLU A 147 5.13 -3.42 7.41
N ALA A 148 4.01 -3.31 6.71
CA ALA A 148 3.49 -2.02 6.27
C ALA A 148 3.08 -1.15 7.49
N GLN A 149 2.44 -1.74 8.50
CA GLN A 149 2.10 -1.04 9.75
C GLN A 149 3.38 -0.59 10.49
N GLU A 150 4.39 -1.46 10.62
CA GLU A 150 5.65 -1.08 11.27
C GLU A 150 6.33 0.12 10.57
N ARG A 151 6.27 0.17 9.24
CA ARG A 151 6.79 1.29 8.45
C ARG A 151 5.98 2.56 8.65
N PHE A 152 4.65 2.45 8.73
CA PHE A 152 3.78 3.57 9.08
C PHE A 152 4.12 4.12 10.47
N ASP A 153 4.16 3.26 11.48
CA ASP A 153 4.50 3.64 12.85
C ASP A 153 5.89 4.30 12.95
N SER A 154 6.86 3.77 12.20
CA SER A 154 8.21 4.35 12.13
C SER A 154 8.23 5.72 11.47
N TRP A 155 7.40 5.93 10.45
CA TRP A 155 7.28 7.22 9.77
C TRP A 155 6.61 8.26 10.67
N VAL A 156 5.57 7.88 11.41
CA VAL A 156 4.92 8.75 12.42
C VAL A 156 5.92 9.17 13.50
N ARG A 157 6.64 8.21 14.11
CA ARG A 157 7.66 8.50 15.15
C ARG A 157 8.81 9.39 14.69
N ALA A 158 9.13 9.41 13.39
CA ALA A 158 10.19 10.25 12.85
C ALA A 158 9.77 11.72 12.67
N ARG A 159 8.47 12.03 12.83
CA ARG A 159 7.89 13.37 12.70
C ARG A 159 7.67 14.05 14.06
N GLU A 160 7.73 13.28 15.15
CA GLU A 160 7.68 13.75 16.55
C GLU A 160 9.03 14.29 17.03
#